data_AF-A0AA90U1Y5-F1
#
_entry.id   AF-A0AA90U1Y5-F1
#
_cell.length_a   1.000
_cell.length_b   1.000
_cell.length_c   1.000
_cell.angle_alpha   90.00
_cell.angle_beta   90.00
_cell.angle_gamma   90.00
#
_symmetry.space_group_name_H-M   'P 1'
#
loop_
_entity.id
_entity.type
_entity.pdbx_description
1 polymer ?
#
loop_
_entity_poly.entity_id
_entity_poly.type
_entity_poly.pdbx_seq_one_letter_code
_entity_poly.pdbx_strand_id
1 'polypeptide(L)'
;MTGDRFNYYLKLIMNSQVSDFTLLSEQFENDVSISLAEAQELERVVEKHLLMANRSKVKVINKSTGEEEAPPRSEIDNFGNSADFVGEEVAFGITWKVYTPKPNFANSPVSRWYYNKKISSILNEVLLDAVPGRFHGYFDFPPWLLGTSYATGTLYMPVSEIINLAIARSLIPDWDYLVSRGIPKQLVDVLRTENVGSHT
;
A
#
# COMPACT_ATOMS: atom_id res chain seq x y z
N MET A 1 -4.21 -31.64 14.15
CA MET A 1 -4.88 -30.36 13.86
C MET A 1 -3.84 -29.24 13.87
N THR A 2 -2.83 -29.37 13.00
CA THR A 2 -1.69 -28.45 12.90
C THR A 2 -1.99 -27.44 11.78
N GLY A 3 -1.98 -26.14 12.10
CA GLY A 3 -2.30 -25.06 11.17
C GLY A 3 -3.29 -24.01 11.72
N ASP A 4 -4.28 -24.41 12.53
CA ASP A 4 -5.27 -23.48 13.08
C ASP A 4 -4.66 -22.48 14.06
N ARG A 5 -3.70 -22.95 14.88
CA ARG A 5 -2.98 -22.14 15.87
C ARG A 5 -1.97 -21.19 15.22
N PHE A 6 -1.21 -21.66 14.24
CA PHE A 6 -0.34 -20.81 13.43
C PHE A 6 -1.14 -19.65 12.79
N ASN A 7 -2.26 -19.96 12.13
CA ASN A 7 -3.12 -18.95 11.50
C ASN A 7 -3.74 -17.98 12.53
N TYR A 8 -4.04 -18.45 13.73
CA TYR A 8 -4.50 -17.61 14.83
C TYR A 8 -3.45 -16.57 15.23
N TYR A 9 -2.20 -16.99 15.49
CA TYR A 9 -1.13 -16.06 15.85
C TYR A 9 -0.74 -15.13 14.70
N LEU A 10 -0.75 -15.63 13.45
CA LEU A 10 -0.53 -14.79 12.28
C LEU A 10 -1.59 -13.67 12.20
N LYS A 11 -2.86 -13.99 12.44
CA LYS A 11 -3.93 -12.98 12.50
C LYS A 11 -3.74 -11.99 13.65
N LEU A 12 -3.28 -12.45 14.82
CA LEU A 12 -2.97 -11.56 15.94
C LEU A 12 -1.84 -10.60 15.58
N ILE A 13 -0.71 -11.10 15.07
CA ILE A 13 0.43 -10.26 14.66
C ILE A 13 0.00 -9.21 13.63
N MET A 14 -0.84 -9.59 12.65
CA MET A 14 -1.33 -8.67 11.61
C MET A 14 -2.27 -7.57 12.12
N ASN A 15 -2.90 -7.73 13.28
CA ASN A 15 -3.86 -6.78 13.85
C ASN A 15 -3.36 -6.09 15.13
N SER A 16 -2.18 -6.49 15.64
CA SER A 16 -1.58 -5.98 16.87
C SER A 16 -0.68 -4.77 16.62
N GLN A 17 -0.45 -3.98 17.67
CA GLN A 17 0.50 -2.89 17.66
C GLN A 17 1.91 -3.40 17.95
N VAL A 18 2.92 -2.61 17.60
CA VAL A 18 4.34 -2.95 17.80
C VAL A 18 4.67 -3.20 19.27
N SER A 19 3.98 -2.54 20.20
CA SER A 19 4.09 -2.75 21.64
C SER A 19 3.72 -4.16 22.09
N ASP A 20 2.89 -4.85 21.32
CA ASP A 20 2.28 -6.11 21.70
C ASP A 20 3.12 -7.31 21.21
N PHE A 21 4.08 -7.08 20.31
CA PHE A 21 4.85 -8.13 19.66
C PHE A 21 5.74 -8.92 20.63
N THR A 22 6.33 -8.28 21.63
CA THR A 22 7.10 -8.98 22.66
C THR A 22 6.23 -9.99 23.43
N LEU A 23 5.01 -9.60 23.77
CA LEU A 23 4.06 -10.46 24.47
C LEU A 23 3.56 -11.60 23.56
N LEU A 24 3.36 -11.32 22.27
CA LEU A 24 2.92 -12.32 21.30
C LEU A 24 4.00 -13.37 21.02
N SER A 25 5.27 -12.96 20.90
CA SER A 25 6.40 -13.90 20.77
C SER A 25 6.49 -14.85 21.95
N GLU A 26 6.42 -14.34 23.18
CA GLU A 26 6.37 -15.19 24.37
C GLU A 26 5.17 -16.17 24.35
N GLN A 27 4.02 -15.76 23.81
CA GLN A 27 2.84 -16.62 23.77
C GLN A 27 2.95 -17.78 22.78
N PHE A 28 3.47 -17.57 21.57
CA PHE A 28 3.58 -18.66 20.59
C PHE A 28 4.82 -19.53 20.80
N GLU A 29 5.89 -19.01 21.41
CA GLU A 29 7.06 -19.81 21.78
C GLU A 29 6.76 -20.83 22.89
N ASN A 30 5.80 -20.49 23.78
CA ASN A 30 5.35 -21.37 24.86
C ASN A 30 4.11 -22.20 24.48
N ASP A 31 3.56 -22.05 23.27
CA ASP A 31 2.41 -22.84 22.82
C ASP A 31 2.84 -24.23 22.33
N VAL A 32 2.56 -25.25 23.14
CA VAL A 32 2.88 -26.66 22.86
C VAL A 32 2.17 -27.20 21.60
N SER A 33 1.15 -26.49 21.10
CA SER A 33 0.42 -26.86 19.88
C SER A 33 1.04 -26.32 18.59
N ILE A 34 2.07 -25.48 18.70
CA ILE A 34 2.86 -24.97 17.59
C ILE A 34 4.14 -25.77 17.45
N SER A 35 4.48 -26.13 16.21
CA SER A 35 5.78 -26.72 15.91
C SER A 35 6.88 -25.67 15.94
N LEU A 36 8.11 -26.10 16.22
CA LEU A 36 9.28 -25.22 16.22
C LEU A 36 9.45 -24.46 14.88
N ALA A 37 9.12 -25.09 13.76
CA ALA A 37 9.19 -24.46 12.44
C ALA A 37 8.12 -23.37 12.26
N GLU A 38 6.91 -23.59 12.77
CA GLU A 38 5.82 -22.59 12.77
C GLU A 38 6.16 -21.41 13.70
N ALA A 39 6.73 -21.65 14.87
CA ALA A 39 7.19 -20.60 15.78
C ALA A 39 8.29 -19.73 15.15
N GLN A 40 9.26 -20.35 14.48
CA GLN A 40 10.32 -19.62 13.77
C GLN A 40 9.78 -18.75 12.63
N GLU A 41 8.76 -19.21 11.91
CA GLU A 41 8.14 -18.40 10.86
C GLU A 41 7.32 -17.24 11.44
N LEU A 42 6.60 -17.45 12.56
CA LEU A 42 5.91 -16.36 13.27
C LEU A 42 6.90 -15.32 13.81
N GLU A 43 8.03 -15.77 14.37
CA GLU A 43 9.08 -14.87 14.85
C GLU A 43 9.71 -14.08 13.70
N ARG A 44 9.94 -14.71 12.54
CA ARG A 44 10.40 -14.00 11.33
C ARG A 44 9.41 -12.93 10.86
N VAL A 45 8.11 -13.17 11.01
CA VAL A 45 7.06 -12.18 10.72
C VAL A 45 7.11 -11.05 11.74
N VAL A 46 7.22 -11.35 13.04
CA VAL A 46 7.39 -10.34 14.11
C VAL A 46 8.63 -9.48 13.89
N GLU A 47 9.80 -10.08 13.64
CA GLU A 47 11.05 -9.37 13.36
C GLU A 47 10.93 -8.47 12.12
N LYS A 48 10.27 -8.94 11.05
CA LYS A 48 10.00 -8.13 9.87
C LYS A 48 9.17 -6.90 10.23
N HIS A 49 8.11 -7.08 11.03
CA HIS A 49 7.27 -5.96 11.48
C HIS A 49 8.03 -5.02 12.44
N LEU A 50 8.85 -5.53 13.34
CA LEU A 50 9.72 -4.73 14.22
C LEU A 50 10.78 -3.95 13.44
N LEU A 51 11.38 -4.53 12.41
CA LEU A 51 12.32 -3.83 11.52
C LEU A 51 11.63 -2.73 10.71
N MET A 52 10.40 -2.96 10.25
CA MET A 52 9.59 -1.94 9.59
C MET A 52 9.20 -0.82 10.55
N ALA A 53 8.90 -1.15 11.81
CA ALA A 53 8.59 -0.18 12.85
C ALA A 53 9.83 0.60 13.33
N ASN A 54 10.98 -0.04 13.54
CA ASN A 54 12.20 0.64 13.98
C ASN A 54 12.85 1.51 12.88
N ARG A 55 12.58 1.23 11.60
CA ARG A 55 12.96 2.11 10.49
C ARG A 55 12.14 3.40 10.39
N SER A 56 11.07 3.56 11.18
CA SER A 56 10.28 4.80 11.25
C SER A 56 10.99 5.99 11.91
N LYS A 57 12.22 5.82 12.41
CA LYS A 57 13.07 6.91 12.92
C LYS A 57 14.20 7.31 11.97
N VAL A 58 14.14 6.99 10.67
CA VAL A 58 15.06 7.60 9.71
C VAL A 58 14.57 9.01 9.40
N LYS A 59 14.97 9.95 10.25
CA LYS A 59 14.81 11.38 10.05
C LYS A 59 15.77 11.81 8.94
N VAL A 60 15.23 12.36 7.85
CA VAL A 60 16.05 12.92 6.77
C VAL A 60 16.50 14.30 7.22
N ILE A 61 17.80 14.43 7.52
CA ILE A 61 18.42 15.72 7.85
C ILE A 61 18.74 16.40 6.53
N ASN A 62 18.16 17.57 6.30
CA ASN A 62 18.48 18.38 5.13
C ASN A 62 19.95 18.82 5.21
N LYS A 63 20.75 18.46 4.20
CA LYS A 63 22.21 18.70 4.20
C LYS A 63 22.58 20.19 4.12
N SER A 64 21.68 21.06 3.64
CA SER A 64 21.94 22.50 3.53
C SER A 64 21.43 23.30 4.74
N THR A 65 20.36 22.86 5.40
CA THR A 65 19.74 23.59 6.53
C THR A 65 20.00 22.93 7.89
N GLY A 66 20.31 21.64 7.92
CA GLY A 66 20.55 20.87 9.16
C GLY A 66 19.27 20.52 9.93
N GLU A 67 18.09 20.85 9.39
CA GLU A 67 16.81 20.65 10.05
C GLU A 67 16.13 19.32 9.66
N GLU A 68 15.26 18.83 10.54
CA GLU A 68 14.47 17.62 10.33
C GLU A 68 13.28 17.92 9.42
N GLU A 69 13.22 17.32 8.23
CA GLU A 69 12.11 17.50 7.28
C GLU A 69 11.31 16.21 7.06
N ALA A 70 10.00 16.36 6.81
CA ALA A 70 9.12 15.27 6.41
C ALA A 70 9.56 14.69 5.04
N PRO A 71 9.32 13.39 4.76
CA PRO A 71 9.70 12.81 3.49
C PRO A 71 9.07 13.59 2.32
N PRO A 72 9.83 13.83 1.23
CA PRO A 72 9.43 14.75 0.17
C PRO A 72 8.10 14.34 -0.46
N ARG A 73 7.12 15.25 -0.45
CA ARG A 73 5.86 15.11 -1.19
C ARG A 73 6.03 15.62 -2.62
N SER A 74 5.87 14.71 -3.59
CA SER A 74 5.44 14.84 -5.00
C SER A 74 5.89 15.99 -5.93
N GLU A 75 6.55 17.05 -5.49
CA GLU A 75 7.03 18.13 -6.38
C GLU A 75 8.43 17.85 -6.95
N ILE A 76 9.14 16.85 -6.40
CA ILE A 76 10.46 16.42 -6.87
C ILE A 76 10.31 15.01 -7.48
N ASP A 77 10.35 14.99 -8.83
CA ASP A 77 9.84 14.01 -9.81
C ASP A 77 10.29 12.55 -9.71
N ASN A 78 11.06 12.16 -8.67
CA ASN A 78 11.77 10.89 -8.67
C ASN A 78 11.34 9.90 -7.58
N PHE A 79 10.35 10.22 -6.73
CA PHE A 79 9.84 9.31 -5.69
C PHE A 79 10.96 8.60 -4.90
N GLY A 80 11.96 9.37 -4.41
CA GLY A 80 13.14 8.80 -3.76
C GLY A 80 14.12 8.08 -4.71
N ASN A 81 14.17 8.48 -5.98
CA ASN A 81 14.92 7.83 -7.07
C ASN A 81 14.47 6.40 -7.38
N SER A 82 13.19 6.09 -7.17
CA SER A 82 12.61 4.76 -7.40
C SER A 82 11.92 4.61 -8.75
N ALA A 83 11.66 5.72 -9.44
CA ALA A 83 10.94 5.77 -10.70
C ALA A 83 11.73 6.52 -11.77
N ASP A 84 11.51 6.14 -13.02
CA ASP A 84 11.88 6.91 -14.22
C ASP A 84 10.60 7.53 -14.81
N PHE A 85 10.63 8.84 -15.07
CA PHE A 85 9.55 9.52 -15.79
C PHE A 85 9.64 9.20 -17.28
N VAL A 86 8.57 8.63 -17.82
CA VAL A 86 8.49 8.22 -19.23
C VAL A 86 7.96 9.35 -20.11
N GLY A 87 7.01 10.13 -19.60
CA GLY A 87 6.34 11.20 -20.35
C GLY A 87 4.91 11.43 -19.89
N GLU A 88 4.15 12.15 -20.71
CA GLU A 88 2.72 12.41 -20.49
C GLU A 88 1.88 11.68 -21.55
N GLU A 89 0.82 11.01 -21.12
CA GLU A 89 -0.16 10.33 -21.98
C GLU A 89 -1.55 10.90 -21.75
N VAL A 90 -2.33 11.13 -22.81
CA VAL A 90 -3.72 11.62 -22.70
C VAL A 90 -4.69 10.46 -22.90
N ALA A 91 -5.50 10.17 -21.89
CA ALA A 91 -6.53 9.13 -21.93
C ALA A 91 -7.73 9.53 -21.06
N PHE A 92 -8.94 9.17 -21.50
CA PHE A 92 -10.20 9.49 -20.79
C PHE A 92 -10.41 11.00 -20.55
N GLY A 93 -9.85 11.85 -21.42
CA GLY A 93 -9.87 13.31 -21.26
C GLY A 93 -8.96 13.84 -20.14
N ILE A 94 -8.03 13.02 -19.65
CA ILE A 94 -7.07 13.36 -18.60
C ILE A 94 -5.64 13.22 -19.14
N THR A 95 -4.77 14.16 -18.79
CA THR A 95 -3.32 14.01 -18.96
C THR A 95 -2.73 13.27 -17.77
N TRP A 96 -2.09 12.15 -18.04
CA TRP A 96 -1.44 11.28 -17.08
C TRP A 96 0.06 11.45 -17.17
N LYS A 97 0.72 11.57 -16.01
CA LYS A 97 2.17 11.40 -15.91
C LYS A 97 2.48 9.93 -15.80
N VAL A 98 3.36 9.44 -16.66
CA VAL A 98 3.68 8.02 -16.76
C VAL A 98 5.06 7.76 -16.17
N TYR A 99 5.13 6.78 -15.28
CA TYR A 99 6.35 6.39 -14.59
C TYR A 99 6.59 4.89 -14.73
N THR A 100 7.85 4.48 -14.73
CA THR A 100 8.28 3.07 -14.66
C THR A 100 9.21 2.86 -13.48
N PRO A 101 9.23 1.67 -12.84
CA PRO A 101 10.14 1.41 -11.74
C PRO A 101 11.58 1.35 -12.25
N LYS A 102 12.53 1.84 -11.44
CA LYS A 102 13.96 1.58 -11.67
C LYS A 102 14.28 0.10 -11.49
N PRO A 103 15.41 -0.40 -12.02
CA PRO A 103 15.79 -1.83 -11.91
C PRO A 103 15.73 -2.40 -10.49
N ASN A 104 16.11 -1.61 -9.48
CA ASN A 104 16.08 -2.01 -8.07
C ASN A 104 14.66 -2.14 -7.48
N PHE A 105 13.63 -1.68 -8.21
CA PHE A 105 12.20 -1.73 -7.86
C PHE A 105 11.39 -2.56 -8.86
N ALA A 106 12.05 -3.27 -9.79
CA ALA A 106 11.41 -4.01 -10.88
C ALA A 106 10.60 -5.25 -10.44
N ASN A 107 10.70 -5.67 -9.17
CA ASN A 107 9.93 -6.80 -8.62
C ASN A 107 8.46 -6.46 -8.33
N SER A 108 7.99 -5.27 -8.71
CA SER A 108 6.60 -4.86 -8.56
C SER A 108 5.70 -5.52 -9.59
N PRO A 109 4.45 -5.89 -9.22
CA PRO A 109 3.46 -6.41 -10.17
C PRO A 109 3.05 -5.37 -11.22
N VAL A 110 3.35 -4.09 -10.98
CA VAL A 110 3.07 -2.98 -11.88
C VAL A 110 4.36 -2.50 -12.53
N SER A 111 4.43 -2.66 -13.86
CA SER A 111 5.55 -2.21 -14.70
C SER A 111 5.45 -0.75 -15.15
N ARG A 112 4.24 -0.19 -15.11
CA ARG A 112 3.96 1.20 -15.50
C ARG A 112 2.87 1.79 -14.61
N TRP A 113 3.10 2.98 -14.08
CA TRP A 113 2.16 3.68 -13.22
C TRP A 113 1.72 4.99 -13.87
N TYR A 114 0.40 5.20 -13.85
CA TYR A 114 -0.27 6.37 -14.40
C TYR A 114 -0.75 7.27 -13.27
N TYR A 115 -0.18 8.45 -13.17
CA TYR A 115 -0.47 9.39 -12.10
C TYR A 115 -1.18 10.64 -12.62
N ASN A 116 -2.24 11.03 -11.93
CA ASN A 116 -2.86 12.33 -12.09
C ASN A 116 -3.25 12.88 -10.72
N LYS A 117 -2.71 14.06 -10.36
CA LYS A 117 -2.92 14.69 -9.05
C LYS A 117 -4.39 14.85 -8.68
N LYS A 118 -5.25 15.23 -9.63
CA LYS A 118 -6.69 15.43 -9.37
C LYS A 118 -7.37 14.10 -9.05
N ILE A 119 -7.11 13.07 -9.86
CA ILE A 119 -7.69 11.74 -9.65
C ILE A 119 -7.19 11.11 -8.35
N SER A 120 -5.88 11.14 -8.11
CA SER A 120 -5.29 10.63 -6.85
C SER A 120 -5.87 11.34 -5.63
N SER A 121 -6.04 12.66 -5.68
CA SER A 121 -6.68 13.42 -4.60
C SER A 121 -8.11 12.96 -4.32
N ILE A 122 -8.93 12.75 -5.36
CA ILE A 122 -10.32 12.28 -5.20
C ILE A 122 -10.32 10.87 -4.60
N LEU A 123 -9.47 9.97 -5.10
CA LEU A 123 -9.39 8.60 -4.60
C LEU A 123 -8.89 8.55 -3.16
N ASN A 124 -7.89 9.35 -2.80
CA ASN A 124 -7.38 9.46 -1.43
C ASN A 124 -8.44 9.98 -0.46
N GLU A 125 -9.27 10.94 -0.87
CA GLU A 125 -10.35 11.46 -0.04
C GLU A 125 -11.47 10.41 0.15
N VAL A 126 -11.87 9.76 -0.94
CA VAL A 126 -13.06 8.89 -0.97
C VAL A 126 -12.78 7.50 -0.41
N LEU A 127 -11.56 6.97 -0.58
CA LEU A 127 -11.24 5.57 -0.31
C LEU A 127 -10.28 5.35 0.87
N LEU A 128 -9.90 6.39 1.62
CA LEU A 128 -8.92 6.28 2.71
C LEU A 128 -9.22 5.14 3.69
N ASP A 129 -10.49 4.99 4.08
CA ASP A 129 -10.92 3.97 5.03
C ASP A 129 -10.98 2.54 4.46
N ALA A 130 -10.93 2.42 3.13
CA ALA A 130 -10.82 1.15 2.42
C ALA A 130 -9.37 0.78 2.10
N VAL A 131 -8.45 1.74 2.09
CA VAL A 131 -7.02 1.51 1.80
C VAL A 131 -6.36 0.67 2.90
N PRO A 132 -5.49 -0.30 2.54
CA PRO A 132 -4.69 -1.04 3.51
C PRO A 132 -3.91 -0.13 4.48
N GLY A 133 -4.06 -0.36 5.78
CA GLY A 133 -3.41 0.46 6.80
C GLY A 133 -3.85 1.93 6.86
N ARG A 134 -4.92 2.30 6.13
CA ARG A 134 -5.43 3.69 6.02
C ARG A 134 -4.33 4.70 5.71
N PHE A 135 -3.43 4.28 4.82
CA PHE A 135 -2.25 5.04 4.48
C PHE A 135 -2.63 6.31 3.72
N HIS A 136 -2.30 7.46 4.30
CA HIS A 136 -2.66 8.75 3.73
C HIS A 136 -1.84 9.03 2.48
N GLY A 137 -2.51 9.41 1.41
CA GLY A 137 -1.86 9.67 0.13
C GLY A 137 -1.52 8.41 -0.65
N TYR A 138 -2.12 7.25 -0.34
CA TYR A 138 -1.89 5.97 -1.05
C TYR A 138 -1.83 6.09 -2.57
N PHE A 139 -2.73 6.85 -3.19
CA PHE A 139 -2.77 7.03 -4.65
C PHE A 139 -1.76 8.06 -5.19
N ASP A 140 -0.96 8.67 -4.30
CA ASP A 140 0.13 9.59 -4.64
C ASP A 140 1.48 8.85 -4.73
N PHE A 141 1.54 7.57 -4.35
CA PHE A 141 2.74 6.76 -4.41
C PHE A 141 2.64 5.68 -5.51
N PRO A 142 3.73 5.45 -6.26
CA PRO A 142 3.80 4.31 -7.15
C PRO A 142 3.59 2.97 -6.41
N PRO A 143 2.95 1.98 -7.04
CA PRO A 143 2.72 0.65 -6.47
C PRO A 143 3.97 -0.04 -5.91
N TRP A 144 5.11 0.13 -6.58
CA TRP A 144 6.40 -0.46 -6.17
C TRP A 144 7.00 0.14 -4.90
N LEU A 145 6.47 1.27 -4.42
CA LEU A 145 6.88 1.86 -3.15
C LEU A 145 6.03 1.41 -1.97
N LEU A 146 4.82 0.90 -2.22
CA LEU A 146 3.92 0.44 -1.17
C LEU A 146 4.50 -0.83 -0.52
N GLY A 147 4.63 -0.83 0.79
CA GLY A 147 5.24 -1.92 1.56
C GLY A 147 6.77 -1.84 1.65
N THR A 148 7.39 -0.79 1.08
CA THR A 148 8.82 -0.50 1.23
C THR A 148 9.09 0.47 2.36
N SER A 149 10.35 0.81 2.61
CA SER A 149 10.73 1.87 3.57
C SER A 149 10.07 3.23 3.29
N TYR A 150 9.60 3.48 2.07
CA TYR A 150 8.95 4.73 1.69
C TYR A 150 7.44 4.75 2.04
N ALA A 151 6.81 3.59 2.22
CA ALA A 151 5.40 3.46 2.58
C ALA A 151 5.16 2.13 3.34
N THR A 152 5.74 2.02 4.54
CA THR A 152 5.86 0.79 5.32
C THR A 152 4.54 0.28 5.92
N GLY A 153 3.54 1.13 6.08
CA GLY A 153 2.26 0.78 6.71
C GLY A 153 1.19 0.25 5.77
N THR A 154 1.51 0.00 4.50
CA THR A 154 0.54 -0.39 3.48
C THR A 154 1.13 -1.41 2.52
N LEU A 155 0.28 -2.14 1.83
CA LEU A 155 0.64 -3.02 0.72
C LEU A 155 -0.08 -2.54 -0.53
N TYR A 156 0.49 -2.85 -1.70
CA TYR A 156 -0.23 -2.60 -2.94
C TYR A 156 -1.47 -3.49 -3.02
N MET A 157 -2.60 -2.82 -3.22
CA MET A 157 -3.90 -3.36 -3.58
C MET A 157 -4.38 -2.62 -4.84
N PRO A 158 -4.84 -3.33 -5.88
CA PRO A 158 -5.41 -2.71 -7.08
C PRO A 158 -6.56 -1.75 -6.74
N VAL A 159 -6.68 -0.67 -7.51
CA VAL A 159 -7.70 0.38 -7.29
C VAL A 159 -9.11 -0.23 -7.32
N SER A 160 -9.34 -1.19 -8.22
CA SER A 160 -10.63 -1.86 -8.37
C SER A 160 -11.02 -2.70 -7.14
N GLU A 161 -10.05 -3.33 -6.49
CA GLU A 161 -10.26 -4.06 -5.23
C GLU A 161 -10.57 -3.10 -4.08
N ILE A 162 -9.86 -1.97 -3.98
CA ILE A 162 -10.11 -0.95 -2.95
C ILE A 162 -11.53 -0.39 -3.11
N ILE A 163 -11.97 -0.12 -4.34
CA ILE A 163 -13.33 0.38 -4.63
C ILE A 163 -14.39 -0.66 -4.23
N ASN A 164 -14.22 -1.93 -4.61
CA ASN A 164 -15.13 -2.99 -4.22
C ASN A 164 -15.20 -3.17 -2.70
N LEU A 165 -14.06 -3.07 -2.02
CA LEU A 165 -14.01 -3.13 -0.56
C LEU A 165 -14.74 -1.95 0.08
N ALA A 166 -14.60 -0.74 -0.49
CA ALA A 166 -15.32 0.44 -0.04
C ALA A 166 -16.84 0.29 -0.19
N ILE A 167 -17.31 -0.25 -1.31
CA ILE A 167 -18.73 -0.56 -1.55
C ILE A 167 -19.22 -1.63 -0.57
N ALA A 168 -18.48 -2.73 -0.44
CA ALA A 168 -18.85 -3.83 0.46
C ALA A 168 -18.95 -3.39 1.94
N ARG A 169 -18.12 -2.41 2.34
CA ARG A 169 -18.15 -1.79 3.68
C ARG A 169 -19.14 -0.64 3.79
N SER A 170 -19.91 -0.33 2.74
CA SER A 170 -20.84 0.79 2.69
C SER A 170 -20.19 2.17 2.95
N LEU A 171 -18.89 2.31 2.63
CA LEU A 171 -18.17 3.59 2.68
C LEU A 171 -18.56 4.49 1.51
N ILE A 172 -18.86 3.87 0.36
CA ILE A 172 -19.46 4.51 -0.81
C ILE A 172 -20.63 3.63 -1.30
N PRO A 173 -21.66 4.20 -1.96
CA PRO A 173 -22.83 3.43 -2.36
C PRO A 173 -22.55 2.48 -3.54
N ASP A 174 -21.82 2.95 -4.56
CA ASP A 174 -21.52 2.19 -5.78
C ASP A 174 -20.36 2.84 -6.58
N TRP A 175 -20.09 2.31 -7.77
CA TRP A 175 -19.10 2.84 -8.71
C TRP A 175 -19.47 4.21 -9.29
N ASP A 176 -20.76 4.50 -9.47
CA ASP A 176 -21.24 5.77 -10.02
C ASP A 176 -21.01 6.93 -9.04
N TYR A 177 -20.87 6.64 -7.75
CA TYR A 177 -20.42 7.61 -6.75
C TYR A 177 -19.09 8.28 -7.15
N LEU A 178 -18.12 7.52 -7.70
CA LEU A 178 -16.84 8.08 -8.15
C LEU A 178 -17.01 9.07 -9.30
N VAL A 179 -17.98 8.82 -10.18
CA VAL A 179 -18.36 9.76 -11.26
C VAL A 179 -18.92 11.04 -10.68
N SER A 180 -19.80 10.94 -9.67
CA SER A 180 -20.36 12.10 -8.97
C SER A 180 -19.28 12.96 -8.27
N ARG A 181 -18.15 12.35 -7.90
CA ARG A 181 -16.98 13.01 -7.30
C ARG A 181 -16.02 13.61 -8.35
N GLY A 182 -16.31 13.44 -9.63
CA GLY A 182 -15.58 14.07 -10.73
C GLY A 182 -14.55 13.17 -11.43
N ILE A 183 -14.58 11.86 -11.19
CA ILE A 183 -13.81 10.89 -11.99
C ILE A 183 -14.55 10.65 -13.32
N PRO A 184 -13.90 10.72 -14.49
CA PRO A 184 -14.58 10.49 -15.77
C PRO A 184 -15.22 9.10 -15.84
N LYS A 185 -16.45 9.05 -16.33
CA LYS A 185 -17.22 7.79 -16.44
C LYS A 185 -16.47 6.70 -17.21
N GLN A 186 -15.81 7.06 -18.32
CA GLN A 186 -15.02 6.13 -19.12
C GLN A 186 -13.89 5.46 -18.32
N LEU A 187 -13.26 6.18 -17.40
CA LEU A 187 -12.23 5.64 -16.52
C LEU A 187 -12.84 4.68 -15.49
N VAL A 188 -13.97 5.07 -14.89
CA VAL A 188 -14.70 4.21 -13.93
C VAL A 188 -15.14 2.90 -14.59
N ASP A 189 -15.65 2.96 -15.82
CA ASP A 189 -16.06 1.79 -16.59
C ASP A 189 -14.89 0.83 -16.83
N VAL A 190 -13.70 1.36 -17.19
CA VAL A 190 -12.49 0.54 -17.38
C VAL A 190 -12.05 -0.12 -16.08
N LEU A 191 -11.93 0.64 -14.98
CA LEU A 191 -11.55 0.10 -13.67
C LEU A 191 -12.52 -0.98 -13.18
N ARG A 192 -13.80 -0.87 -13.54
CA ARG A 192 -14.82 -1.88 -13.26
C ARG A 192 -14.59 -3.14 -14.10
N THR A 193 -14.25 -3.00 -15.38
CA THR A 193 -14.03 -4.13 -16.30
C THR A 193 -12.73 -4.90 -16.09
N GLU A 194 -11.67 -4.27 -15.58
CA GLU A 194 -10.42 -4.96 -15.19
C GLU A 194 -10.68 -6.08 -14.15
N ASN A 195 -11.82 -6.01 -13.45
CA ASN A 195 -12.30 -7.02 -12.50
C ASN A 195 -13.13 -8.15 -13.14
N VAL A 196 -13.63 -7.98 -14.37
CA VAL A 196 -14.63 -8.89 -14.98
C VAL A 196 -13.97 -9.96 -15.88
N GLY A 197 -12.64 -10.01 -16.01
CA GLY A 197 -12.02 -10.89 -17.02
C GLY A 197 -10.55 -11.23 -16.90
N SER A 198 -9.91 -11.14 -15.73
CA SER A 198 -8.53 -11.62 -15.55
C SER A 198 -8.49 -13.15 -15.31
N HIS A 199 -8.98 -13.90 -16.29
CA HIS A 199 -8.64 -15.30 -16.55
C HIS A 199 -8.35 -15.46 -18.04
N THR A 200 -7.07 -15.35 -18.40
CA THR A 200 -6.42 -16.13 -19.47
C THR A 200 -4.96 -16.28 -19.11
#